data_AF-A0A7C2VNI8-F1
#
_entry.id   AF-A0A7C2VNI8-F1
#
_cell.length_a   1.000
_cell.length_b   1.000
_cell.length_c   1.000
_cell.angle_alpha   90.00
_cell.angle_beta   90.00
_cell.angle_gamma   90.00
#
_symmetry.space_group_name_H-M   'P 1'
#
loop_
_entity.id
_entity.type
_entity.pdbx_description
1 polymer ?
#
loop_
_entity_poly.entity_id
_entity_poly.type
_entity_poly.pdbx_seq_one_letter_code
_entity_poly.pdbx_strand_id
1 'polypeptide(L)'
;MAARKYHLLFGVIVFVIFTAAYYKWYLGTWTLTVFAGMIIPTVNTFSSKDIVWLTIAFFLCLTGAEIADFDHAITWMHHRDFLTHSAIIPAIPAIVVLAASFTPTFLQEVRLASALLLAVIPFIFAAASHLLIDVFPSVPIEELSKEGKYVELAVRMADSAIRGMILSEFSKRLSGSYLIHFWWSIKTDKRERHTLPEGKTKTWLVINGLILIGIALALLARYLMLESTAILTQLTPLFL
;
A
#
# COMPACT_ATOMS: atom_id res chain seq x y z
N MET A 1 -11.04 3.40 14.18
CA MET A 1 -10.27 2.21 13.81
C MET A 1 -11.12 1.32 12.93
N ALA A 2 -10.70 1.15 11.69
CA ALA A 2 -11.33 0.17 10.85
C ALA A 2 -11.00 -1.21 11.44
N ALA A 3 -12.02 -2.06 11.59
CA ALA A 3 -11.80 -3.46 11.94
C ALA A 3 -10.80 -4.08 10.94
N ARG A 4 -9.90 -4.95 11.40
CA ARG A 4 -8.92 -5.70 10.61
C ARG A 4 -9.43 -6.21 9.25
N LYS A 5 -10.69 -6.64 9.21
CA LYS A 5 -11.40 -7.04 7.98
C LYS A 5 -11.38 -5.98 6.87
N TYR A 6 -11.39 -4.69 7.20
CA TYR A 6 -11.32 -3.59 6.23
C TYR A 6 -9.89 -3.34 5.75
N HIS A 7 -8.87 -3.53 6.59
CA HIS A 7 -7.47 -3.50 6.17
C HIS A 7 -7.20 -4.62 5.16
N LEU A 8 -7.62 -5.85 5.48
CA LEU A 8 -7.54 -7.00 4.58
C LEU A 8 -8.34 -6.79 3.29
N LEU A 9 -9.58 -6.30 3.39
CA LEU A 9 -10.40 -6.00 2.22
C LEU A 9 -9.72 -4.99 1.30
N PHE A 10 -9.13 -3.93 1.86
CA PHE A 10 -8.43 -2.94 1.06
C PHE A 10 -7.15 -3.49 0.45
N GLY A 11 -6.40 -4.34 1.15
CA GLY A 11 -5.30 -5.10 0.57
C GLY A 11 -5.73 -5.95 -0.63
N VAL A 12 -6.84 -6.69 -0.51
CA VAL A 12 -7.42 -7.45 -1.62
C VAL A 12 -7.83 -6.51 -2.78
N ILE A 13 -8.45 -5.37 -2.50
CA ILE A 13 -8.82 -4.38 -3.53
C ILE A 13 -7.57 -3.83 -4.24
N VAL A 14 -6.52 -3.47 -3.50
CA VAL A 14 -5.24 -3.01 -4.06
C VAL A 14 -4.65 -4.08 -4.98
N PHE A 15 -4.64 -5.34 -4.55
CA PHE A 15 -4.18 -6.45 -5.39
C PHE A 15 -5.03 -6.62 -6.65
N VAL A 16 -6.36 -6.55 -6.55
CA VAL A 16 -7.27 -6.70 -7.70
C VAL A 16 -7.07 -5.56 -8.71
N ILE A 17 -7.01 -4.31 -8.23
CA ILE A 17 -6.75 -3.15 -9.09
C ILE A 17 -5.40 -3.30 -9.79
N PHE A 18 -4.37 -3.67 -9.03
CA PHE A 18 -3.03 -3.86 -9.56
C PHE A 18 -2.96 -4.99 -10.57
N THR A 19 -3.56 -6.15 -10.28
CA THR A 19 -3.61 -7.31 -11.17
C THR A 19 -4.40 -7.00 -12.44
N ALA A 20 -5.51 -6.27 -12.33
CA ALA A 20 -6.29 -5.84 -13.49
C ALA A 20 -5.51 -4.83 -14.35
N ALA A 21 -4.80 -3.88 -13.73
CA ALA A 21 -3.94 -2.94 -14.43
C ALA A 21 -2.77 -3.65 -15.14
N TYR A 22 -2.11 -4.59 -14.45
CA TYR A 22 -1.06 -5.43 -15.00
C TYR A 22 -1.57 -6.28 -16.16
N TYR A 23 -2.71 -6.96 -16.00
CA TYR A 23 -3.33 -7.78 -17.05
C TYR A 23 -3.72 -6.94 -18.28
N LYS A 24 -4.24 -5.72 -18.10
CA LYS A 24 -4.55 -4.81 -19.22
C LYS A 24 -3.29 -4.32 -19.93
N TRP A 25 -2.23 -4.01 -19.18
CA TRP A 25 -0.93 -3.65 -19.73
C TRP A 25 -0.32 -4.83 -20.50
N TYR A 26 -0.41 -6.03 -19.93
CA TYR A 26 0.06 -7.30 -20.48
C TYR A 26 -0.62 -7.68 -21.80
N LEU A 27 -1.95 -7.55 -21.86
CA LEU A 27 -2.74 -7.75 -23.09
C LEU A 27 -2.49 -6.68 -24.16
N GLY A 28 -1.62 -5.71 -23.90
CA GLY A 28 -1.30 -4.64 -24.85
C GLY A 28 -2.46 -3.67 -25.11
N THR A 29 -3.45 -3.63 -24.22
CA THR A 29 -4.67 -2.80 -24.39
C THR A 29 -4.51 -1.37 -23.88
N TRP A 30 -3.33 -1.00 -23.39
CA TRP A 30 -2.96 0.39 -23.11
C TRP A 30 -2.52 1.07 -24.39
N THR A 31 -2.92 2.33 -24.59
CA THR A 31 -2.76 3.07 -25.86
C THR A 31 -1.35 3.07 -26.45
N LEU A 32 -0.30 3.00 -25.62
CA LEU A 32 1.09 2.88 -26.06
C LEU A 32 1.49 1.47 -26.53
N THR A 33 0.95 0.41 -25.92
CA THR A 33 1.19 -0.98 -26.35
C THR A 33 0.35 -1.37 -27.55
N VAL A 34 -0.81 -0.73 -27.79
CA VAL A 34 -1.59 -0.91 -29.02
C VAL A 34 -0.80 -0.43 -30.25
N PHE A 35 -0.12 0.73 -30.16
CA PHE A 35 0.73 1.22 -31.25
C PHE A 35 1.95 0.33 -31.50
N ALA A 36 2.60 -0.20 -30.45
CA ALA A 36 3.69 -1.15 -30.59
C ALA A 36 3.22 -2.53 -31.12
N GLY A 37 2.04 -2.99 -30.68
CA GLY A 37 1.39 -4.24 -31.08
C GLY A 37 0.89 -4.26 -32.54
N MET A 38 0.66 -3.08 -33.13
CA MET A 38 0.36 -2.93 -34.57
C MET A 38 1.61 -3.09 -35.46
N ILE A 39 2.81 -2.93 -34.89
CA ILE A 39 4.09 -2.98 -35.63
C ILE A 39 4.83 -4.31 -35.37
N ILE A 40 4.77 -4.82 -34.14
CA ILE A 40 5.28 -6.13 -33.75
C ILE A 40 4.13 -6.91 -33.11
N PRO A 41 3.77 -8.12 -33.57
CA PRO A 41 2.87 -8.99 -32.84
C PRO A 41 3.61 -9.54 -31.60
N THR A 42 3.77 -8.72 -30.56
CA THR A 42 4.17 -9.20 -29.25
C THR A 42 2.95 -9.83 -28.59
N VAL A 43 2.71 -11.10 -28.93
CA VAL A 43 1.88 -11.96 -28.09
C VAL A 43 2.68 -12.20 -26.82
N ASN A 44 2.53 -11.33 -25.84
CA ASN A 44 2.93 -11.67 -24.48
C ASN A 44 2.07 -12.87 -24.07
N THR A 45 2.66 -14.06 -24.00
CA THR A 45 1.98 -15.30 -23.58
C THR A 45 2.16 -15.54 -22.10
N PHE A 46 1.05 -15.57 -21.33
CA PHE A 46 1.09 -15.68 -19.87
C PHE A 46 1.83 -16.96 -19.50
N SER A 47 3.01 -16.83 -18.90
CA SER A 47 3.82 -17.98 -18.53
C SER A 47 3.41 -18.50 -17.15
N SER A 48 3.73 -19.76 -16.86
CA SER A 48 3.55 -20.32 -15.51
C SER A 48 4.35 -19.54 -14.45
N LYS A 49 5.42 -18.84 -14.84
CA LYS A 49 6.20 -17.97 -13.94
C LYS A 49 5.43 -16.70 -13.55
N ASP A 50 4.60 -16.15 -14.45
CA ASP A 50 3.80 -14.96 -14.17
C ASP A 50 2.72 -15.24 -13.11
N ILE A 51 2.15 -16.45 -13.12
CA ILE A 51 1.20 -16.92 -12.10
C ILE A 51 1.88 -17.01 -10.73
N VAL A 52 3.12 -17.53 -10.67
CA VAL A 52 3.89 -17.61 -9.42
C VAL A 52 4.13 -16.20 -8.86
N TRP A 53 4.54 -15.24 -9.69
CA TRP A 53 4.80 -13.88 -9.24
C TRP A 53 3.56 -13.12 -8.82
N LEU A 54 2.42 -13.30 -9.50
CA LEU A 54 1.14 -12.75 -9.06
C LEU A 54 0.68 -13.36 -7.72
N THR A 55 0.95 -14.64 -7.51
CA THR A 55 0.66 -15.31 -6.24
C THR A 55 1.53 -14.75 -5.11
N ILE A 56 2.83 -14.55 -5.35
CA ILE A 56 3.74 -13.89 -4.41
C ILE A 56 3.27 -12.46 -4.12
N ALA A 57 2.89 -11.71 -5.16
CA ALA A 57 2.36 -10.35 -5.03
C ALA A 57 1.08 -10.30 -4.19
N PHE A 58 0.19 -11.29 -4.34
CA PHE A 58 -1.02 -11.42 -3.53
C PHE A 58 -0.68 -11.61 -2.05
N PHE A 59 0.18 -12.59 -1.73
CA PHE A 59 0.58 -12.84 -0.34
C PHE A 59 1.33 -11.67 0.27
N LEU A 60 2.19 -11.01 -0.50
CA LEU A 60 2.85 -9.78 -0.06
C LEU A 60 1.85 -8.66 0.15
N CYS A 61 0.82 -8.51 -0.68
CA CYS A 61 -0.23 -7.52 -0.47
C CYS A 61 -1.00 -7.76 0.84
N LEU A 62 -1.33 -9.03 1.16
CA LEU A 62 -1.93 -9.40 2.45
C LEU A 62 -0.99 -9.08 3.62
N THR A 63 0.30 -9.42 3.49
CA THR A 63 1.31 -9.08 4.50
C THR A 63 1.41 -7.57 4.70
N GLY A 64 1.42 -6.79 3.61
CA GLY A 64 1.45 -5.33 3.67
C GLY A 64 0.21 -4.75 4.33
N ALA A 65 -0.96 -5.32 4.07
CA ALA A 65 -2.22 -4.94 4.71
C ALA A 65 -2.29 -5.29 6.20
N GLU A 66 -1.42 -6.16 6.70
CA GLU A 66 -1.42 -6.63 8.10
C GLU A 66 -0.18 -6.22 8.89
N ILE A 67 0.84 -5.66 8.23
CA ILE A 67 2.16 -5.43 8.84
C ILE A 67 2.11 -4.46 10.03
N ALA A 68 1.19 -3.50 10.01
CA ALA A 68 1.00 -2.57 11.13
C ALA A 68 0.28 -3.23 12.32
N ASP A 69 -0.57 -4.23 12.07
CA ASP A 69 -1.23 -5.04 13.11
C ASP A 69 -0.35 -6.21 13.60
N PHE A 70 0.89 -6.34 13.12
CA PHE A 70 1.81 -7.41 13.53
C PHE A 70 2.20 -7.32 15.02
N ASP A 71 2.03 -6.13 15.62
CA ASP A 71 2.18 -5.94 17.06
C ASP A 71 1.19 -6.79 17.89
N HIS A 72 0.03 -7.15 17.35
CA HIS A 72 -0.88 -8.09 18.01
C HIS A 72 -0.33 -9.51 18.14
N ALA A 73 0.57 -9.91 17.25
CA ALA A 73 1.21 -11.23 17.28
C ALA A 73 2.45 -11.26 18.18
N ILE A 74 3.00 -10.09 18.54
CA ILE A 74 4.26 -9.95 19.26
C ILE A 74 3.99 -9.52 20.71
N THR A 75 4.25 -10.42 21.66
CA THR A 75 3.91 -10.27 23.09
C THR A 75 4.60 -9.11 23.82
N TRP A 76 5.61 -8.47 23.23
CA TRP A 76 6.40 -7.39 23.83
C TRP A 76 6.19 -6.03 23.14
N MET A 77 5.38 -5.98 22.08
CA MET A 77 4.97 -4.72 21.44
C MET A 77 3.58 -4.33 21.95
N HIS A 78 3.40 -3.03 22.22
CA HIS A 78 2.05 -2.52 22.41
C HIS A 78 1.36 -2.44 21.05
N HIS A 79 0.06 -2.74 21.03
CA HIS A 79 -0.73 -2.44 19.85
C HIS A 79 -0.59 -0.95 19.49
N ARG A 80 -0.37 -0.66 18.22
CA ARG A 80 -0.04 0.66 17.67
C ARG A 80 1.35 1.15 18.07
N ASP A 81 2.34 0.26 18.05
CA ASP A 81 3.74 0.65 18.24
C ASP A 81 4.19 1.61 17.14
N PHE A 82 5.02 2.59 17.52
CA PHE A 82 5.54 3.59 16.58
C PHE A 82 6.24 2.94 15.38
N LEU A 83 6.90 1.80 15.57
CA LEU A 83 7.65 1.14 14.53
C LEU A 83 6.73 0.40 13.55
N THR A 84 5.73 -0.34 14.04
CA THR A 84 4.76 -1.08 13.21
C THR A 84 3.87 -0.13 12.41
N HIS A 85 3.54 1.03 12.98
CA HIS A 85 2.75 2.08 12.34
C HIS A 85 3.62 3.16 11.69
N SER A 86 4.84 2.80 11.26
CA SER A 86 5.73 3.66 10.48
C SER A 86 5.96 3.14 9.07
N ALA A 87 6.50 4.00 8.22
CA ALA A 87 6.99 3.62 6.91
C ALA A 87 8.28 2.80 6.96
N ILE A 88 8.94 2.68 8.12
CA ILE A 88 10.29 2.10 8.23
C ILE A 88 10.29 0.63 7.82
N ILE A 89 9.46 -0.20 8.46
CA ILE A 89 9.47 -1.64 8.18
C ILE A 89 9.09 -1.93 6.72
N PRO A 90 7.99 -1.37 6.16
CA PRO A 90 7.65 -1.62 4.77
C PRO A 90 8.67 -1.02 3.78
N ALA A 91 9.37 0.06 4.12
CA ALA A 91 10.36 0.67 3.23
C ALA A 91 11.61 -0.20 3.00
N ILE A 92 11.99 -1.07 3.96
CA ILE A 92 13.19 -1.92 3.84
C ILE A 92 13.17 -2.77 2.55
N PRO A 93 12.19 -3.65 2.32
CA PRO A 93 12.16 -4.47 1.09
C PRO A 93 12.01 -3.60 -0.17
N ALA A 94 11.31 -2.46 -0.10
CA ALA A 94 11.19 -1.54 -1.23
C ALA A 94 12.52 -0.93 -1.64
N ILE A 95 13.31 -0.43 -0.68
CA ILE A 95 14.63 0.15 -0.95
C ILE A 95 15.57 -0.92 -1.50
N VAL A 96 15.55 -2.14 -0.93
CA VAL A 96 16.38 -3.25 -1.42
C VAL A 96 16.04 -3.60 -2.87
N VAL A 97 14.76 -3.76 -3.20
CA VAL A 97 14.34 -4.07 -4.58
C VAL A 97 14.63 -2.93 -5.53
N LEU A 98 14.38 -1.68 -5.11
CA LEU A 98 14.70 -0.51 -5.93
C LEU A 98 16.20 -0.44 -6.24
N ALA A 99 17.05 -0.55 -5.21
CA ALA A 99 18.51 -0.53 -5.37
C ALA A 99 19.00 -1.70 -6.24
N ALA A 100 18.50 -2.92 -5.99
CA ALA A 100 18.84 -4.10 -6.78
C ALA A 100 18.49 -3.91 -8.26
N SER A 101 17.38 -3.24 -8.58
CA SER A 101 16.95 -2.99 -9.96
C SER A 101 17.93 -2.12 -10.77
N PHE A 102 18.85 -1.40 -10.14
CA PHE A 102 19.89 -0.62 -10.81
C PHE A 102 21.20 -1.38 -11.03
N THR A 103 21.33 -2.60 -10.51
CA THR A 103 22.56 -3.39 -10.64
C THR A 103 22.68 -4.05 -12.02
N PRO A 104 23.91 -4.25 -12.54
CA PRO A 104 24.13 -4.90 -13.84
C PRO A 104 23.48 -6.28 -13.96
N THR A 105 23.51 -7.06 -12.88
CA THR A 105 22.89 -8.40 -12.83
C THR A 105 21.39 -8.35 -13.11
N PHE A 106 20.68 -7.38 -12.53
CA PHE A 106 19.24 -7.20 -12.74
C PHE A 106 18.91 -6.51 -14.07
N LEU A 107 19.84 -5.73 -14.64
CA LEU A 107 19.69 -5.19 -15.98
C LEU A 107 19.84 -6.27 -17.07
N GLN A 108 20.61 -7.32 -16.82
CA GLN A 108 20.70 -8.49 -17.70
C GLN A 108 19.45 -9.36 -17.62
N GLU A 109 18.82 -9.44 -16.44
CA GLU A 109 17.57 -10.16 -16.21
C GLU A 109 16.37 -9.23 -15.99
N VAL A 110 16.05 -8.40 -16.99
CA VAL A 110 14.94 -7.41 -16.93
C VAL A 110 13.61 -8.04 -16.48
N ARG A 111 13.34 -9.29 -16.86
CA ARG A 111 12.12 -10.01 -16.45
C ARG A 111 12.08 -10.29 -14.94
N LEU A 112 13.21 -10.66 -14.34
CA LEU A 112 13.29 -10.88 -12.90
C LEU A 112 13.17 -9.57 -12.13
N ALA A 113 13.82 -8.50 -12.61
CA ALA A 113 13.71 -7.15 -12.05
C ALA A 113 12.25 -6.67 -12.04
N SER A 114 11.58 -6.84 -13.18
CA SER A 114 10.20 -6.43 -13.37
C SER A 114 9.25 -7.23 -12.49
N ALA A 115 9.47 -8.54 -12.35
CA ALA A 115 8.67 -9.40 -11.48
C ALA A 115 8.81 -9.06 -9.98
N LEU A 116 10.02 -8.75 -9.50
CA LEU A 116 10.23 -8.30 -8.12
C LEU A 116 9.58 -6.94 -7.85
N LEU A 117 9.72 -5.99 -8.77
CA LEU A 117 9.01 -4.71 -8.69
C LEU A 117 7.50 -4.93 -8.65
N LEU A 118 7.00 -5.83 -9.50
CA LEU A 118 5.58 -6.20 -9.58
C LEU A 118 5.04 -6.75 -8.25
N ALA A 119 5.86 -7.48 -7.51
CA ALA A 119 5.48 -8.07 -6.23
C ALA A 119 5.53 -7.07 -5.08
N VAL A 120 6.50 -6.14 -5.08
CA VAL A 120 6.71 -5.20 -3.97
C VAL A 120 5.83 -3.95 -4.06
N ILE A 121 5.49 -3.47 -5.26
CA ILE A 121 4.57 -2.32 -5.44
C ILE A 121 3.24 -2.51 -4.68
N PRO A 122 2.47 -3.61 -4.87
CA PRO A 122 1.19 -3.80 -4.19
C PRO A 122 1.35 -4.01 -2.68
N PHE A 123 2.48 -4.56 -2.21
CA PHE A 123 2.80 -4.63 -0.78
C PHE A 123 2.89 -3.23 -0.16
N ILE A 124 3.63 -2.32 -0.79
CA ILE A 124 3.80 -0.95 -0.27
C ILE A 124 2.48 -0.19 -0.33
N PHE A 125 1.69 -0.33 -1.39
CA PHE A 125 0.36 0.28 -1.45
C PHE A 125 -0.59 -0.27 -0.38
N ALA A 126 -0.55 -1.56 -0.10
CA ALA A 126 -1.35 -2.14 0.98
C ALA A 126 -0.91 -1.62 2.36
N ALA A 127 0.39 -1.55 2.63
CA ALA A 127 0.91 -0.97 3.87
C ALA A 127 0.55 0.52 4.01
N ALA A 128 0.65 1.30 2.93
CA ALA A 128 0.20 2.70 2.92
C ALA A 128 -1.30 2.81 3.22
N SER A 129 -2.11 1.94 2.61
CA SER A 129 -3.56 1.95 2.81
C SER A 129 -3.94 1.64 4.24
N HIS A 130 -3.24 0.72 4.91
CA HIS A 130 -3.46 0.43 6.33
C HIS A 130 -3.32 1.70 7.18
N LEU A 131 -2.19 2.39 7.07
CA LEU A 131 -1.92 3.60 7.85
C LEU A 131 -2.95 4.70 7.57
N LEU A 132 -3.38 4.86 6.31
CA LEU A 132 -4.37 5.86 5.92
C LEU A 132 -5.79 5.51 6.38
N ILE A 133 -6.17 4.23 6.34
CA ILE A 133 -7.45 3.76 6.86
C ILE A 133 -7.53 3.98 8.37
N ASP A 134 -6.41 3.83 9.07
CA ASP A 134 -6.29 4.11 10.49
C ASP A 134 -6.44 5.59 10.87
N VAL A 135 -6.40 6.51 9.91
CA VAL A 135 -6.76 7.91 10.13
C VAL A 135 -8.27 8.05 10.40
N PHE A 136 -9.09 7.15 9.87
CA PHE A 136 -10.54 7.24 9.96
C PHE A 136 -11.08 6.62 11.26
N PRO A 137 -12.05 7.30 11.91
CA PRO A 137 -12.69 6.76 13.10
C PRO A 137 -13.45 5.47 12.80
N SER A 138 -13.60 4.60 13.81
CA SER A 138 -14.40 3.37 13.66
C SER A 138 -15.84 3.79 13.56
N VAL A 139 -16.49 3.54 12.42
CA VAL A 139 -17.94 3.54 12.39
C VAL A 139 -18.41 2.18 12.93
N PRO A 140 -19.36 2.11 13.87
CA PRO A 140 -19.91 0.85 14.38
C PRO A 140 -20.82 0.22 13.32
N ILE A 141 -20.20 -0.26 12.23
CA ILE A 141 -20.89 -0.74 11.02
C ILE A 141 -21.74 -1.97 11.35
N GLU A 142 -21.27 -2.86 12.21
CA GLU A 142 -21.98 -4.10 12.57
C GLU A 142 -23.19 -3.87 13.46
N GLU A 143 -23.08 -3.01 14.47
CA GLU A 143 -24.21 -2.67 15.36
C GLU A 143 -25.31 -1.97 14.56
N LEU A 144 -24.96 -0.95 13.78
CA LEU A 144 -25.93 -0.20 12.99
C LEU A 144 -26.55 -1.02 11.86
N SER A 145 -25.80 -1.95 11.27
CA SER A 145 -26.34 -2.87 10.25
C SER A 145 -27.27 -3.92 10.86
N LYS A 146 -26.93 -4.49 12.02
CA LYS A 146 -27.80 -5.44 12.74
C LYS A 146 -29.10 -4.78 13.24
N GLU A 147 -29.03 -3.50 13.59
CA GLU A 147 -30.19 -2.70 13.99
C GLU A 147 -31.03 -2.19 12.79
N GLY A 148 -30.64 -2.50 11.54
CA GLY A 148 -31.34 -2.05 10.33
C GLY A 148 -31.24 -0.55 10.05
N LYS A 149 -30.33 0.17 10.73
CA LYS A 149 -30.17 1.63 10.66
C LYS A 149 -29.25 2.05 9.50
N TYR A 150 -29.58 1.63 8.28
CA TYR A 150 -28.73 1.84 7.10
C TYR A 150 -28.55 3.32 6.73
N VAL A 151 -29.54 4.17 6.98
CA VAL A 151 -29.43 5.62 6.74
C VAL A 151 -28.46 6.26 7.73
N GLU A 152 -28.56 5.92 9.02
CA GLU A 152 -27.63 6.41 10.04
C GLU A 152 -26.20 5.90 9.80
N LEU A 153 -26.07 4.66 9.33
CA LEU A 153 -24.80 4.09 8.90
C LEU A 153 -24.19 4.89 7.74
N ALA A 154 -24.95 5.15 6.68
CA ALA A 154 -24.49 5.89 5.52
C ALA A 154 -24.10 7.34 5.88
N VAL A 155 -24.90 8.00 6.73
CA VAL A 155 -24.60 9.34 7.24
C VAL A 155 -23.32 9.32 8.07
N ARG A 156 -23.13 8.36 8.99
CA ARG A 156 -21.90 8.27 9.80
C ARG A 156 -20.67 7.90 8.98
N MET A 157 -20.81 7.10 7.93
CA MET A 157 -19.71 6.80 6.99
C MET A 157 -19.36 8.02 6.14
N ALA A 158 -20.34 8.74 5.60
CA ALA A 158 -20.14 9.97 4.85
C ALA A 158 -19.55 11.06 5.74
N ASP A 159 -20.04 11.20 6.98
CA ASP A 159 -19.54 12.14 7.97
C ASP A 159 -18.12 11.76 8.41
N SER A 160 -17.81 10.46 8.57
CA SER A 160 -16.45 9.99 8.81
C SER A 160 -15.52 10.26 7.62
N ALA A 161 -15.98 10.18 6.38
CA ALA A 161 -15.18 10.49 5.20
C ALA A 161 -14.95 12.01 5.07
N ILE A 162 -16.00 12.81 5.18
CA ILE A 162 -15.99 14.27 5.05
C ILE A 162 -15.27 14.92 6.25
N ARG A 163 -15.57 14.49 7.48
CA ARG A 163 -14.93 15.01 8.70
C ARG A 163 -13.62 14.32 9.04
N GLY A 164 -13.35 13.13 8.49
CA GLY A 164 -11.98 12.58 8.46
C GLY A 164 -11.03 13.50 7.69
N MET A 165 -11.55 14.26 6.71
CA MET A 165 -10.83 15.33 6.03
C MET A 165 -10.87 16.68 6.77
N ILE A 166 -11.84 16.93 7.66
CA ILE A 166 -12.02 18.21 8.38
C ILE A 166 -11.62 18.05 9.86
N LEU A 167 -10.41 18.51 10.18
CA LEU A 167 -9.60 18.24 11.37
C LEU A 167 -10.21 18.44 12.79
N SER A 168 -11.39 19.03 12.99
CA SER A 168 -11.68 19.71 14.28
C SER A 168 -12.59 19.00 15.29
N GLU A 169 -13.51 18.10 14.92
CA GLU A 169 -14.58 17.69 15.87
C GLU A 169 -14.60 16.23 16.33
N PHE A 170 -13.80 15.33 15.75
CA PHE A 170 -13.90 13.89 16.06
C PHE A 170 -13.00 13.39 17.21
N SER A 171 -12.25 14.29 17.85
CA SER A 171 -11.25 13.99 18.87
C SER A 171 -11.82 13.41 20.18
N LYS A 172 -13.08 13.70 20.48
CA LYS A 172 -13.68 13.38 21.78
C LYS A 172 -14.21 11.95 21.93
N ARG A 173 -14.40 11.19 20.85
CA ARG A 173 -15.03 9.84 20.90
C ARG A 173 -14.05 8.67 20.89
N LEU A 174 -12.74 8.90 20.82
CA LEU A 174 -11.72 7.85 20.59
C LEU A 174 -10.52 7.89 21.54
N SER A 175 -10.58 8.67 22.62
CA SER A 175 -9.41 9.20 23.33
C SER A 175 -8.58 8.21 24.19
N GLY A 176 -8.72 6.88 24.00
CA GLY A 176 -8.07 5.88 24.87
C GLY A 176 -7.15 4.89 24.15
N SER A 177 -7.58 4.32 23.03
CA SER A 177 -6.91 3.18 22.35
C SER A 177 -6.31 3.52 20.98
N TYR A 178 -6.34 4.79 20.61
CA TYR A 178 -6.01 5.24 19.24
C TYR A 178 -4.55 5.70 19.07
N LEU A 179 -3.82 5.93 20.15
CA LEU A 179 -2.57 6.68 20.09
C LEU A 179 -1.40 5.78 19.70
N ILE A 180 -0.43 6.34 18.96
CA ILE A 180 0.83 5.64 18.70
C ILE A 180 1.61 5.50 20.01
N HIS A 181 2.06 4.29 20.32
CA HIS A 181 2.83 3.95 21.51
C HIS A 181 4.33 3.95 21.23
N PHE A 182 5.10 4.39 22.22
CA PHE A 182 6.56 4.27 22.24
C PHE A 182 6.99 3.46 23.47
N TRP A 183 7.98 2.60 23.28
CA TRP A 183 8.71 1.95 24.39
C TRP A 183 9.50 2.93 25.30
N TRP A 184 9.69 4.20 24.90
CA TRP A 184 10.36 5.23 25.71
C TRP A 184 9.40 6.37 26.07
N SER A 185 9.71 7.15 27.11
CA SER A 185 8.95 8.36 27.48
C SER A 185 9.25 9.50 26.52
N ILE A 186 8.21 10.09 25.92
CA ILE A 186 8.32 11.31 25.13
C ILE A 186 7.87 12.53 25.92
N LYS A 187 8.65 13.61 25.82
CA LYS A 187 8.31 14.89 26.43
C LYS A 187 7.30 15.61 25.53
N THR A 188 6.12 15.88 26.06
CA THR A 188 5.14 16.77 25.41
C THR A 188 4.95 18.02 26.25
N ASP A 189 4.43 19.10 25.64
CA ASP A 189 4.31 20.45 26.23
C ASP A 189 3.68 20.52 27.62
N LYS A 190 3.03 19.46 28.10
CA LYS A 190 2.35 19.41 29.39
C LYS A 190 2.80 18.28 30.32
N ARG A 191 3.33 17.14 29.82
CA ARG A 191 3.76 15.94 30.61
C ARG A 191 4.69 15.01 29.82
N GLU A 192 5.44 14.17 30.53
CA GLU A 192 6.01 12.94 29.97
C GLU A 192 4.93 11.87 29.78
N ARG A 193 5.00 11.15 28.66
CA ARG A 193 4.03 10.12 28.30
C ARG A 193 4.63 9.12 27.31
N HIS A 194 4.05 7.93 27.22
CA HIS A 194 4.48 6.87 26.29
C HIS A 194 3.70 6.83 24.97
N THR A 195 2.86 7.84 24.68
CA THR A 195 2.02 7.85 23.49
C THR A 195 2.03 9.18 22.75
N LEU A 196 1.79 9.23 21.44
CA LEU A 196 1.61 10.50 20.70
C LEU A 196 0.26 11.16 21.00
N PRO A 197 0.17 12.50 21.12
CA PRO A 197 -1.12 13.18 21.18
C PRO A 197 -1.96 12.83 19.96
N GLU A 198 -3.28 12.89 20.06
CA GLU A 198 -4.16 12.48 18.96
C GLU A 198 -3.83 13.20 17.64
N GLY A 199 -3.65 14.52 17.68
CA GLY A 199 -3.24 15.30 16.51
C GLY A 199 -1.91 14.82 15.93
N LYS A 200 -0.91 14.54 16.78
CA LYS A 200 0.38 14.02 16.34
C LYS A 200 0.29 12.57 15.83
N THR A 201 -0.61 11.75 16.37
CA THR A 201 -0.87 10.38 15.88
C THR A 201 -1.44 10.41 14.46
N LYS A 202 -2.43 11.27 14.20
CA LYS A 202 -2.98 11.47 12.85
C LYS A 202 -1.91 11.96 11.88
N THR A 203 -1.14 12.98 12.27
CA THR A 203 -0.01 13.46 11.47
C THR A 203 1.02 12.35 11.21
N TRP A 204 1.33 11.53 12.21
CA TRP A 204 2.24 10.39 12.07
C TRP A 204 1.75 9.39 11.02
N LEU A 205 0.49 8.95 11.12
CA LEU A 205 -0.11 7.99 10.18
C LEU A 205 -0.17 8.55 8.75
N VAL A 206 -0.60 9.80 8.59
CA VAL A 206 -0.67 10.46 7.28
C VAL A 206 0.70 10.61 6.66
N ILE A 207 1.69 11.13 7.41
CA ILE A 207 3.05 11.33 6.88
C ILE A 207 3.66 9.98 6.47
N ASN A 208 3.57 8.95 7.32
CA ASN A 208 4.11 7.64 6.99
C ASN A 208 3.37 6.98 5.81
N GLY A 209 2.04 7.11 5.74
CA GLY A 209 1.25 6.65 4.60
C GLY A 209 1.64 7.35 3.29
N LEU A 210 1.85 8.66 3.31
CA LEU A 210 2.30 9.44 2.15
C LEU A 210 3.73 9.10 1.73
N ILE A 211 4.64 8.85 2.69
CA ILE A 211 6.00 8.35 2.40
C ILE A 211 5.92 7.01 1.66
N LEU A 212 5.09 6.08 2.14
CA LEU A 212 4.91 4.78 1.48
C LEU A 212 4.30 4.92 0.08
N ILE A 213 3.33 5.83 -0.12
CA ILE A 213 2.83 6.16 -1.47
C ILE A 213 3.97 6.66 -2.36
N GLY A 214 4.81 7.58 -1.87
CA GLY A 214 5.96 8.08 -2.61
C GLY A 214 6.94 6.96 -3.02
N ILE A 215 7.21 6.02 -2.12
CA ILE A 215 8.04 4.85 -2.39
C ILE A 215 7.40 3.94 -3.45
N ALA A 216 6.10 3.66 -3.34
CA ALA A 216 5.36 2.86 -4.32
C ALA A 216 5.40 3.50 -5.71
N LEU A 217 5.25 4.82 -5.80
CA LEU A 217 5.34 5.56 -7.06
C LEU A 217 6.76 5.52 -7.65
N ALA A 218 7.81 5.58 -6.81
CA ALA A 218 9.19 5.44 -7.28
C ALA A 218 9.46 4.03 -7.85
N LEU A 219 8.98 2.98 -7.18
CA LEU A 219 9.05 1.60 -7.68
C LEU A 219 8.28 1.43 -9.00
N LEU A 220 7.07 2.01 -9.08
CA LEU A 220 6.25 1.96 -10.29
C LEU A 220 6.93 2.70 -11.46
N ALA A 221 7.49 3.89 -11.21
CA ALA A 221 8.24 4.61 -12.23
C ALA A 221 9.42 3.78 -12.73
N ARG A 222 10.16 3.11 -11.83
CA ARG A 222 11.26 2.23 -12.21
C ARG A 222 10.79 1.05 -13.06
N TYR A 223 9.69 0.40 -12.68
CA TYR A 223 9.08 -0.66 -13.47
C TYR A 223 8.74 -0.18 -14.89
N LEU A 224 8.06 0.96 -15.02
CA LEU A 224 7.70 1.53 -16.32
C LEU A 224 8.92 1.88 -17.18
N MET A 225 10.02 2.36 -16.58
CA MET A 225 11.27 2.63 -17.29
C MET A 225 11.92 1.36 -17.85
N LEU A 226 11.92 0.26 -17.08
CA LEU A 226 12.47 -1.03 -17.52
C LEU A 226 11.66 -1.59 -18.70
N GLU A 227 10.34 -1.56 -18.60
CA GLU A 227 9.45 -2.02 -19.67
C GLU A 227 9.59 -1.18 -20.93
N SER A 228 9.67 0.15 -20.81
CA SER A 228 9.87 1.05 -21.95
C SER A 228 11.20 0.78 -22.66
N THR A 229 12.25 0.53 -21.88
CA THR A 229 13.59 0.21 -22.42
C THR A 229 13.56 -1.12 -23.16
N ALA A 230 12.93 -2.15 -22.58
CA ALA A 230 12.80 -3.46 -23.20
C ALA A 230 12.04 -3.41 -24.54
N ILE A 231 10.95 -2.64 -24.61
CA ILE A 231 10.18 -2.42 -25.84
C ILE A 231 11.03 -1.71 -26.89
N LEU A 232 11.75 -0.63 -26.51
CA LEU A 232 12.63 0.08 -27.43
C LEU A 232 13.72 -0.82 -27.99
N THR A 233 14.40 -1.62 -27.16
CA THR A 233 15.43 -2.56 -27.61
C THR A 233 14.90 -3.60 -28.60
N GLN A 234 13.65 -4.06 -28.44
CA GLN A 234 13.03 -4.99 -29.39
C GLN A 234 12.66 -4.31 -30.71
N LEU A 235 12.35 -3.01 -30.70
CA LEU A 235 11.98 -2.24 -31.87
C LEU A 235 13.18 -1.74 -32.68
N THR A 236 14.31 -1.39 -32.05
CA THR A 236 15.51 -0.84 -32.73
C THR A 236 15.96 -1.62 -33.97
N PRO A 237 16.07 -2.98 -33.95
CA PRO A 237 16.48 -3.72 -35.14
C PRO A 237 15.45 -3.78 -36.29
N LEU A 238 14.24 -3.24 -36.12
CA LEU A 238 13.26 -3.11 -37.21
C LEU A 238 13.37 -1.78 -37.96
N PHE A 239 14.15 -0.83 -37.43
CA PHE A 239 14.35 0.51 -38.00
C PHE A 239 15.79 0.72 -38.52
N LEU A 240 16.63 -0.30 -38.46
CA LEU A 240 17.99 -0.38 -39.00
C LEU A 240 18.05 -1.41 -40.13
#